data_AF-A0A1A9KKT8-F1
#
_entry.id   AF-A0A1A9KKT8-F1
#
_cell.length_a   1.000
_cell.length_b   1.000
_cell.length_c   1.000
_cell.angle_alpha   90.00
_cell.angle_beta   90.00
_cell.angle_gamma   90.00
#
_symmetry.space_group_name_H-M   'P 1'
#
loop_
_entity.id
_entity.type
_entity.pdbx_description
1 polymer ?
#
loop_
_entity_poly.entity_id
_entity_poly.type
_entity_poly.pdbx_seq_one_letter_code
_entity_poly.pdbx_strand_id
1 'polypeptide(L)' 'MRKEQRPLGKTLRKQAKTSFDPRRAQERLVRLKLQYELLDQRISRVEEGIERPDGTLAALIMRREGLRYDMESQYRLLAG' A
#
# COMPACT_ATOMS: atom_id res chain seq x y z
N MET A 1 27.07 -40.32 35.41
CA MET A 1 26.33 -39.03 35.51
C MET A 1 27.19 -37.93 34.89
N ARG A 2 26.69 -37.25 33.86
CA ARG A 2 27.01 -35.85 33.47
C ARG A 2 26.13 -35.53 32.26
N LYS A 3 25.12 -34.68 32.45
CA LYS A 3 24.21 -34.20 31.43
C LYS A 3 24.82 -32.93 30.84
N GLU A 4 25.30 -32.98 29.60
CA GLU A 4 25.70 -31.77 28.87
C GLU A 4 24.46 -31.08 28.34
N GLN A 5 24.18 -29.91 28.92
CA GLN A 5 23.08 -29.04 28.52
C GLN A 5 23.42 -28.41 27.18
N ARG A 6 22.63 -28.72 26.16
CA ARG A 6 22.60 -27.94 24.91
C ARG A 6 21.96 -26.58 25.22
N PRO A 7 22.64 -25.45 25.05
CA PRO A 7 21.95 -24.17 25.10
C PRO A 7 21.08 -24.08 23.84
N LEU A 8 19.76 -24.16 24.00
CA LEU A 8 18.80 -23.71 22.98
C LEU A 8 19.12 -22.24 22.71
N GLY A 9 19.80 -22.00 21.59
CA GLY A 9 20.03 -20.67 21.06
C GLY A 9 18.67 -20.01 20.85
N LYS A 10 18.30 -19.15 21.79
CA LYS A 10 17.20 -18.20 21.65
C LYS A 10 17.60 -17.27 20.51
N THR A 11 17.19 -17.60 19.29
CA THR A 11 17.17 -16.63 18.19
C THR A 11 16.19 -15.56 18.61
N LEU A 12 16.73 -14.51 19.22
CA LEU A 12 16.07 -13.22 19.36
C LEU A 12 15.56 -12.86 17.96
N ARG A 13 14.27 -13.08 17.74
CA ARG A 13 13.52 -12.41 16.68
C ARG A 13 13.59 -10.94 17.06
N LYS A 14 14.68 -10.26 16.69
CA LYS A 14 14.76 -8.80 16.69
C LYS A 14 13.57 -8.39 15.83
N GLN A 15 12.49 -7.96 16.48
CA GLN A 15 11.44 -7.21 15.84
C GLN A 15 12.17 -6.04 15.20
N ALA A 16 12.41 -6.14 13.89
CA ALA A 16 12.82 -5.01 13.09
C ALA A 16 11.64 -4.05 13.19
N LYS A 17 11.74 -3.10 14.13
CA LYS A 17 10.98 -1.87 14.06
C LYS A 17 11.32 -1.33 12.68
N THR A 18 10.41 -1.50 11.73
CA THR A 18 10.49 -0.82 10.45
C THR A 18 10.55 0.65 10.79
N SER A 19 11.75 1.23 10.77
CA SER A 19 11.93 2.65 11.00
C SER A 19 11.03 3.36 10.00
N PHE A 20 10.01 4.03 10.52
CA PHE A 20 9.13 4.85 9.72
C PHE A 20 10.01 5.89 9.02
N ASP A 21 9.98 5.88 7.69
CA ASP A 21 10.74 6.82 6.87
C ASP A 21 9.73 7.78 6.21
N PRO A 22 9.63 9.03 6.70
CA PRO A 22 8.63 9.97 6.20
C PRO A 22 8.87 10.36 4.75
N ARG A 23 10.12 10.34 4.26
CA ARG A 23 10.43 10.61 2.86
C ARG A 23 9.86 9.51 1.95
N ARG A 24 10.06 8.24 2.31
CA ARG A 24 9.47 7.11 1.60
C ARG A 24 7.94 7.13 1.63
N ALA A 25 7.35 7.49 2.77
CA ALA A 25 5.90 7.64 2.88
C ALA A 25 5.38 8.76 1.97
N GLN A 26 6.09 9.90 1.90
CA GLN A 26 5.75 11.00 1.02
C GLN A 26 5.92 10.65 -0.47
N GLU A 27 7.00 9.98 -0.86
CA GLU A 27 7.20 9.49 -2.23
C GLU A 27 6.11 8.49 -2.63
N ARG A 28 5.74 7.58 -1.72
CA ARG A 28 4.65 6.63 -1.95
C ARG A 28 3.32 7.36 -2.14
N LEU A 29 3.05 8.38 -1.33
CA LEU A 29 1.83 9.18 -1.44
C LEU A 29 1.73 9.92 -2.78
N VAL A 30 2.83 10.48 -3.28
CA VAL A 30 2.89 11.09 -4.62
C VAL A 30 2.56 10.08 -5.71
N ARG A 31 3.14 8.87 -5.65
CA ARG A 31 2.87 7.80 -6.62
C ARG A 31 1.41 7.35 -6.58
N LEU A 32 0.83 7.23 -5.38
CA LEU A 32 -0.58 6.85 -5.22
C LEU A 32 -1.53 7.91 -5.77
N LYS A 33 -1.24 9.20 -5.57
CA LYS A 33 -2.03 10.30 -6.16
C LYS A 33 -2.03 10.24 -7.68
N LEU A 34 -0.85 10.08 -8.29
CA LEU A 34 -0.75 9.98 -9.74
C LEU A 34 -1.56 8.79 -10.28
N GLN A 35 -1.47 7.63 -9.63
CA GLN A 35 -2.25 6.46 -10.01
C GLN A 35 -3.76 6.69 -9.87
N TYR A 36 -4.18 7.41 -8.82
CA TYR A 36 -5.57 7.76 -8.60
C TYR A 36 -6.09 8.69 -9.70
N GLU A 37 -5.37 9.76 -10.03
CA GLU A 37 -5.79 10.71 -11.07
C GLU A 37 -5.89 10.05 -12.46
N LEU A 38 -4.90 9.22 -12.82
CA LEU A 38 -4.94 8.48 -14.08
C LEU A 38 -6.12 7.50 -14.13
N LEU A 39 -6.43 6.84 -13.00
CA LEU A 39 -7.56 5.93 -12.92
C LEU A 39 -8.90 6.67 -12.97
N ASP A 40 -8.99 7.84 -12.34
CA ASP A 40 -10.18 8.70 -12.35
C ASP A 40 -10.49 9.19 -13.77
N GLN A 41 -9.48 9.71 -14.47
CA GLN A 41 -9.60 10.08 -15.89
C GLN A 41 -10.04 8.91 -16.78
N ARG A 42 -9.49 7.72 -16.50
CA ARG A 42 -9.86 6.50 -17.22
C ARG A 42 -11.33 6.14 -16.98
N ILE A 43 -11.77 6.19 -15.73
CA ILE A 43 -13.18 5.95 -15.35
C ILE A 43 -14.09 6.92 -16.08
N SER A 44 -13.79 8.22 -16.10
CA SER A 44 -14.59 9.21 -16.85
C SER A 44 -14.71 8.83 -18.32
N ARG A 45 -13.61 8.48 -18.99
CA ARG A 45 -13.63 8.07 -20.40
C ARG A 45 -14.43 6.81 -20.66
N VAL A 46 -14.40 5.85 -19.72
CA VAL A 46 -15.20 4.63 -19.81
C VAL A 46 -16.69 4.95 -19.64
N GLU A 47 -17.04 5.82 -18.69
CA GLU A 47 -18.41 6.26 -18.45
C GLU A 47 -18.99 7.06 -19.63
N GLU A 48 -18.16 7.87 -20.29
CA GLU A 48 -18.52 8.60 -21.52
C GLU A 48 -18.57 7.69 -22.76
N GLY A 49 -18.21 6.41 -22.64
CA GLY A 49 -18.18 5.46 -23.76
C GLY A 49 -17.03 5.71 -24.75
N ILE A 50 -16.06 6.55 -24.39
CA ILE A 50 -14.88 6.89 -25.20
C ILE A 50 -13.85 5.75 -25.15
N GLU A 51 -13.72 5.11 -23.99
CA GLU A 51 -12.77 4.00 -23.78
C GLU A 51 -13.49 2.70 -23.45
N ARG A 52 -13.01 1.59 -24.01
CA ARG A 52 -13.50 0.26 -23.65
C ARG A 52 -12.72 -0.25 -22.43
N PRO A 53 -13.39 -0.59 -21.33
CA PRO A 53 -12.68 -1.03 -20.14
C PRO A 53 -12.11 -2.44 -20.34
N ASP A 54 -10.93 -2.71 -19.76
CA ASP A 54 -10.33 -4.06 -19.72
C ASP A 54 -11.15 -5.06 -18.85
N GLY A 55 -12.20 -4.58 -18.18
CA GLY A 55 -13.08 -5.34 -17.31
C GLY A 55 -14.36 -4.56 -17.00
N THR A 56 -14.99 -4.84 -15.86
CA THR A 56 -16.19 -4.08 -15.47
C THR A 56 -15.83 -2.69 -14.94
N LEU A 57 -16.70 -1.69 -15.17
CA LEU A 57 -16.59 -0.36 -14.55
C LEU A 57 -16.53 -0.46 -13.01
N ALA A 58 -17.29 -1.40 -12.43
CA ALA A 58 -17.26 -1.69 -11.00
C ALA A 58 -15.85 -2.05 -10.50
N ALA A 59 -15.07 -2.82 -11.27
CA ALA A 59 -13.70 -3.17 -10.91
C ALA A 59 -12.76 -1.95 -10.90
N LEU A 60 -12.95 -1.00 -11.83
CA LEU A 60 -12.20 0.26 -11.83
C LEU A 60 -12.55 1.11 -10.61
N ILE A 61 -13.83 1.21 -10.26
CA ILE A 61 -14.31 1.93 -9.08
C ILE A 61 -13.74 1.30 -7.80
N MET A 62 -13.77 -0.02 -7.66
CA MET A 62 -13.17 -0.73 -6.52
C MET A 62 -11.67 -0.45 -6.40
N ARG A 63 -10.95 -0.40 -7.53
CA ARG A 63 -9.52 -0.07 -7.54
C ARG A 63 -9.25 1.37 -7.13
N ARG A 64 -10.11 2.31 -7.52
CA ARG A 64 -10.06 3.72 -7.11
C ARG A 64 -10.25 3.88 -5.60
N GLU A 65 -11.23 3.19 -5.03
CA GLU A 65 -11.45 3.17 -3.58
C GLU A 65 -10.27 2.55 -2.83
N GLY A 66 -9.66 1.48 -3.37
CA GLY A 66 -8.43 0.91 -2.82
C GLY A 66 -7.28 1.91 -2.76
N LEU A 67 -7.04 2.66 -3.85
CA LEU A 67 -6.02 3.72 -3.88
C LEU A 67 -6.31 4.83 -2.86
N ARG A 68 -7.58 5.21 -2.69
CA ARG A 68 -8.00 6.20 -1.71
C ARG A 68 -7.68 5.74 -0.28
N TYR A 69 -8.01 4.49 0.05
CA TYR A 69 -7.69 3.90 1.35
C TYR A 69 -6.17 3.83 1.60
N ASP A 70 -5.39 3.42 0.60
CA ASP A 70 -3.92 3.41 0.68
C ASP A 70 -3.34 4.80 0.95
N MET A 71 -3.85 5.84 0.27
CA MET A 71 -3.45 7.23 0.52
C MET A 71 -3.79 7.67 1.94
N GLU A 72 -5.00 7.37 2.42
CA GLU A 72 -5.41 7.68 3.79
C GLU A 72 -4.49 7.03 4.83
N SER A 73 -4.11 5.78 4.60
CA SER A 73 -3.12 5.08 5.42
C SER A 73 -1.77 5.81 5.43
N GLN A 74 -1.27 6.26 4.27
CA GLN A 74 -0.03 7.04 4.20
C GLN A 74 -0.16 8.41 4.92
N TYR A 75 -1.29 9.09 4.83
CA TYR A 75 -1.53 10.33 5.56
C TYR A 75 -1.51 10.12 7.07
N ARG A 76 -2.16 9.06 7.57
CA ARG A 76 -2.13 8.71 9.00
C ARG A 76 -0.72 8.43 9.49
N LEU A 77 0.10 7.77 8.67
CA LEU A 77 1.51 7.51 8.99
C LEU A 77 2.35 8.80 9.02
N LEU A 78 2.09 9.75 8.12
CA LEU A 78 2.79 11.04 8.09
C LEU A 78 2.33 12.03 9.18
N ALA A 79 1.13 11.86 9.71
CA ALA A 79 0.53 12.73 10.72
C ALA A 79 0.82 12.31 12.17
N GLY A 80 1.42 11.12 12.39
CA GLY A 80 1.82 10.60 13.71
C GLY A 80 3.33 10.53 13.89
#